data_AF-A0A7X2MC14-F1
#
_entry.id   AF-A0A7X2MC14-F1
#
_cell.length_a   1.000
_cell.length_b   1.000
_cell.length_c   1.000
_cell.angle_alpha   90.00
_cell.angle_beta   90.00
_cell.angle_gamma   90.00
#
_symmetry.space_group_name_H-M   'P 1'
#
loop_
_entity.id
_entity.type
_entity.pdbx_description
1 polymer ?
#
loop_
_entity_poly.entity_id
_entity_poly.type
_entity_poly.pdbx_seq_one_letter_code
_entity_poly.pdbx_strand_id
1 'polypeptide(L)'
;MKLINTRKFTWIICIIGCLLALVSIFFLPSIIPVHFANGIADDYGRKIQIFLFPILQVLITFLTGREKVKYFLTHSKTFLTDIQFNWMIDGVLLLVMFAEIWVIHASFA
;
A
#
# COMPACT_ATOMS: atom_id res chain seq x y z
N MET A 1 4.39 -16.31 -15.99
CA MET A 1 3.06 -15.85 -15.50
C MET A 1 2.58 -16.57 -14.23
N LYS A 2 3.37 -17.46 -13.59
CA LYS A 2 2.95 -18.17 -12.37
C LYS A 2 3.04 -17.37 -11.07
N LEU A 3 3.91 -16.35 -10.98
CA LEU A 3 4.16 -15.63 -9.72
C LEU A 3 3.09 -14.55 -9.42
N ILE A 4 2.72 -13.77 -10.44
CA ILE A 4 1.80 -12.61 -10.34
C ILE A 4 0.40 -13.01 -9.86
N ASN A 5 -0.01 -14.26 -10.06
CA ASN A 5 -1.33 -14.75 -9.66
C ASN A 5 -1.35 -15.35 -8.24
N THR A 6 -0.25 -15.26 -7.51
CA THR A 6 -0.08 -15.96 -6.22
C THR A 6 -0.01 -14.99 -5.06
N ARG A 7 -0.38 -15.50 -3.89
CA ARG A 7 -0.25 -14.74 -2.63
C ARG A 7 1.18 -14.32 -2.31
N LYS A 8 2.18 -15.02 -2.87
CA LYS A 8 3.60 -14.66 -2.71
C LYS A 8 3.88 -13.28 -3.32
N PHE A 9 3.22 -12.93 -4.43
CA PHE A 9 3.38 -11.63 -5.07
C PHE A 9 2.83 -10.49 -4.20
N THR A 10 1.65 -10.67 -3.59
CA THR A 10 1.09 -9.74 -2.60
C THR A 10 2.06 -9.42 -1.47
N TRP A 11 2.69 -10.45 -0.89
CA TRP A 11 3.68 -10.27 0.17
C TRP A 11 4.94 -9.56 -0.33
N ILE A 12 5.39 -9.84 -1.56
CA ILE A 12 6.53 -9.14 -2.17
C ILE A 12 6.24 -7.64 -2.30
N ILE A 13 5.05 -7.24 -2.80
CA ILE A 13 4.66 -5.83 -2.90
C ILE A 13 4.68 -5.17 -1.52
N CYS A 14 4.08 -5.83 -0.52
CA CYS A 14 4.05 -5.31 0.86
C CYS A 14 5.46 -5.14 1.46
N ILE A 15 6.37 -6.11 1.22
CA ILE A 15 7.77 -6.01 1.68
C ILE A 15 8.49 -4.85 1.00
N ILE A 16 8.28 -4.66 -0.30
CA ILE A 16 8.89 -3.55 -1.06
C ILE A 16 8.42 -2.21 -0.50
N GLY A 17 7.12 -2.02 -0.24
CA GLY A 17 6.62 -0.79 0.37
C GLY A 17 7.13 -0.57 1.80
N CYS A 18 7.23 -1.63 2.61
CA CYS A 18 7.86 -1.52 3.94
C CYS A 18 9.34 -1.08 3.85
N LEU A 19 10.10 -1.67 2.92
CA LEU A 19 11.50 -1.30 2.70
C LEU A 19 11.63 0.13 2.18
N LEU A 20 10.70 0.58 1.33
CA LEU A 20 10.66 1.94 0.82
C LEU A 20 10.56 2.95 1.97
N ALA A 21 9.53 2.88 2.82
CA ALA A 21 9.42 3.74 4.00
C ALA A 21 10.64 3.68 4.93
N LEU A 22 11.16 2.48 5.20
CA LEU A 22 12.31 2.27 6.09
C LEU A 22 13.59 2.93 5.55
N VAL A 23 13.83 2.89 4.25
CA VAL A 23 14.98 3.57 3.65
C VAL A 23 14.73 5.07 3.56
N SER A 24 13.53 5.48 3.17
CA SER A 24 13.19 6.87 2.93
C SER A 24 13.26 7.73 4.21
N ILE A 25 12.87 7.22 5.39
CA ILE A 25 12.86 7.99 6.66
C ILE A 25 14.21 8.67 7.00
N PHE A 26 15.33 8.09 6.54
CA PHE A 26 16.68 8.63 6.74
C PHE A 26 16.95 9.88 5.92
N PHE A 27 16.32 9.99 4.74
CA PHE A 27 16.51 11.09 3.80
C PHE A 27 15.37 12.12 3.88
N LEU A 28 14.18 11.76 4.38
CA LEU A 28 13.06 12.71 4.44
C LEU A 28 13.32 13.90 5.39
N PRO A 29 12.87 15.11 5.01
CA PRO A 29 12.83 16.27 5.89
C PRO A 29 11.97 16.01 7.13
N SER A 30 12.12 16.80 8.20
CA SER A 30 11.39 16.61 9.46
C SER A 30 9.85 16.71 9.30
N ILE A 31 9.40 17.50 8.32
CA ILE A 31 8.01 17.69 7.93
C ILE A 31 7.78 17.21 6.50
N ILE A 32 6.65 16.56 6.24
CA ILE A 32 6.32 15.92 4.96
C ILE A 32 4.88 16.31 4.56
N PRO A 33 4.56 16.44 3.27
CA PRO A 33 3.20 16.75 2.84
C PRO A 33 2.29 15.56 3.11
N VAL A 34 1.12 15.81 3.71
CA VAL A 34 0.14 14.76 4.08
C VAL A 34 -1.24 15.01 3.50
N HIS A 35 -1.51 16.24 3.08
CA HIS A 35 -2.70 16.60 2.34
C HIS A 35 -2.30 17.35 1.07
N PHE A 36 -3.10 17.14 0.01
CA PHE A 36 -2.90 17.79 -1.28
C PHE A 36 -4.22 18.34 -1.77
N ALA A 37 -4.26 19.63 -2.08
CA ALA A 37 -5.38 20.30 -2.74
C ALA A 37 -4.95 20.74 -4.14
N ASN A 38 -5.68 20.31 -5.18
CA ASN A 38 -5.37 20.61 -6.58
C ASN A 38 -3.92 20.27 -7.00
N GLY A 39 -3.34 19.22 -6.40
CA GLY A 39 -1.96 18.78 -6.68
C GLY A 39 -0.88 19.55 -5.91
N ILE A 40 -1.25 20.52 -5.06
CA ILE A 40 -0.34 21.29 -4.22
C ILE A 40 -0.49 20.83 -2.77
N ALA A 41 0.62 20.64 -2.06
CA ALA A 41 0.60 20.35 -0.64
C ALA A 41 0.11 21.57 0.15
N ASP A 42 -0.93 21.38 0.95
CA ASP A 42 -1.57 22.41 1.77
C ASP A 42 -1.58 22.07 3.27
N ASP A 43 -1.26 20.82 3.65
CA ASP A 43 -1.00 20.42 5.03
C ASP A 43 0.21 19.47 5.16
N TYR A 44 0.91 19.59 6.29
CA TYR A 44 2.19 18.91 6.55
C TYR A 44 2.17 18.15 7.89
N GLY A 45 2.66 16.92 7.84
CA GLY A 45 2.81 16.05 9.00
C GLY A 45 4.28 15.86 9.40
N ARG A 46 4.50 15.18 10.52
CA ARG A 46 5.86 14.73 10.92
C ARG A 46 6.31 13.60 10.01
N LYS A 47 7.60 13.51 9.70
CA LYS A 47 8.15 12.44 8.84
C LYS A 47 7.85 11.01 9.27
N ILE A 48 7.62 10.77 10.56
CA ILE A 48 7.19 9.45 11.07
C ILE A 48 5.85 9.00 10.47
N GLN A 49 5.01 9.93 10.00
CA GLN A 49 3.73 9.62 9.37
C GLN A 49 3.89 8.87 8.04
N ILE A 50 5.09 8.85 7.44
CA ILE A 50 5.37 8.01 6.25
C ILE A 50 5.06 6.53 6.54
N PHE A 51 5.18 6.08 7.79
CA PHE A 51 4.86 4.71 8.18
C PHE A 51 3.37 4.37 8.11
N LEU A 52 2.48 5.34 7.92
CA LEU A 52 1.05 5.07 7.74
C LEU A 52 0.79 4.20 6.50
N PHE A 53 1.51 4.42 5.39
CA PHE A 53 1.39 3.66 4.16
C PHE A 53 1.79 2.17 4.31
N PRO A 54 3.01 1.82 4.80
CA PRO A 54 3.40 0.44 4.99
C PRO A 54 2.57 -0.26 6.09
N ILE A 55 2.15 0.44 7.14
CA ILE A 55 1.21 -0.12 8.13
C ILE A 55 -0.10 -0.51 7.45
N LEU A 56 -0.65 0.37 6.61
CA LEU A 56 -1.87 0.08 5.84
C LEU A 56 -1.66 -1.12 4.89
N GLN A 57 -0.53 -1.19 4.18
CA GLN A 57 -0.21 -2.34 3.32
C GLN A 57 -0.12 -3.65 4.09
N VAL A 58 0.53 -3.65 5.27
CA VAL A 58 0.62 -4.83 6.14
C VAL A 58 -0.76 -5.24 6.64
N LEU A 59 -1.59 -4.29 7.08
CA LEU A 59 -2.96 -4.57 7.53
C LEU A 59 -3.80 -5.19 6.42
N ILE A 60 -3.79 -4.60 5.22
CA ILE A 60 -4.52 -5.13 4.06
C ILE A 60 -4.01 -6.53 3.71
N THR A 61 -2.69 -6.73 3.65
CA THR A 61 -2.07 -8.03 3.33
C THR A 61 -2.34 -9.08 4.41
N PHE A 62 -2.39 -8.70 5.68
CA PHE A 62 -2.69 -9.64 6.75
C PHE A 62 -4.17 -10.03 6.79
N LEU A 63 -5.07 -9.04 6.75
CA LEU A 63 -6.51 -9.26 6.84
C LEU A 63 -7.02 -10.06 5.63
N THR A 64 -6.62 -9.69 4.42
CA THR A 64 -7.05 -10.36 3.18
C THR A 64 -6.41 -11.74 3.01
N GLY A 65 -5.40 -12.08 3.81
CA GLY A 65 -4.78 -13.41 3.85
C GLY A 65 -5.57 -14.40 4.72
N ARG A 66 -6.52 -13.93 5.53
CA ARG A 66 -7.36 -14.79 6.37
C ARG A 66 -8.47 -15.42 5.52
N GLU A 67 -8.59 -16.74 5.59
CA GLU A 67 -9.62 -17.49 4.84
C GLU A 67 -11.04 -17.00 5.13
N LYS A 68 -11.36 -16.67 6.39
CA LYS A 68 -12.68 -16.14 6.77
C LYS A 68 -12.99 -14.80 6.11
N VAL A 69 -12.02 -13.89 6.05
CA VAL A 69 -12.16 -12.57 5.43
C VAL A 69 -12.28 -12.72 3.93
N LYS A 70 -11.41 -13.54 3.33
CA LYS A 70 -11.47 -13.87 1.91
C LYS A 70 -12.83 -14.45 1.54
N TYR A 71 -13.31 -15.46 2.27
CA TYR A 71 -14.61 -16.08 2.05
C TYR A 71 -15.75 -15.06 2.13
N PHE A 72 -15.76 -14.21 3.16
CA PHE A 72 -16.76 -13.15 3.30
C PHE A 72 -16.75 -12.16 2.12
N LEU A 73 -15.56 -11.77 1.65
CA LEU A 73 -15.41 -10.82 0.54
C LEU A 73 -15.71 -11.42 -0.83
N THR A 74 -15.48 -12.73 -1.03
CA THR A 74 -15.70 -13.41 -2.31
C THR A 74 -17.09 -14.05 -2.47
N HIS A 75 -17.84 -14.25 -1.37
CA HIS A 75 -19.25 -14.67 -1.40
C HIS A 75 -20.25 -13.53 -1.64
N SER A 76 -19.76 -12.34 -1.98
CA SER A 76 -20.55 -11.26 -2.57
C SER A 76 -21.22 -11.74 -3.86
N LYS A 77 -22.30 -11.06 -4.30
CA LYS A 77 -23.22 -11.48 -5.40
C LYS A 77 -22.56 -11.85 -6.75
N THR A 78 -21.27 -11.63 -6.90
CA THR A 78 -20.41 -12.14 -7.99
C THR A 78 -19.23 -12.91 -7.39
N PHE A 79 -19.15 -14.20 -7.69
CA PHE A 79 -18.10 -15.09 -7.20
C PHE A 79 -16.74 -14.72 -7.82
N LEU A 80 -15.86 -14.08 -7.05
CA LEU A 80 -14.49 -13.79 -7.49
C LEU A 80 -13.65 -15.05 -7.43
N THR A 81 -12.93 -15.36 -8.52
CA THR A 81 -11.91 -16.42 -8.49
C THR A 81 -10.75 -16.01 -7.59
N ASP A 82 -10.01 -16.98 -7.06
CA ASP A 82 -8.81 -16.73 -6.24
C ASP A 82 -7.78 -15.83 -6.93
N ILE A 83 -7.67 -15.96 -8.26
CA ILE A 83 -6.77 -15.13 -9.07
C ILE A 83 -7.27 -13.70 -9.11
N GLN A 84 -8.56 -13.47 -9.41
CA GLN A 84 -9.14 -12.12 -9.44
C GLN A 84 -9.08 -11.44 -8.07
N PHE A 85 -9.27 -12.21 -6.99
CA PHE A 85 -9.12 -11.68 -5.63
C PHE A 85 -7.68 -11.24 -5.35
N ASN A 86 -6.67 -12.06 -5.67
CA ASN A 86 -5.27 -11.67 -5.50
C ASN A 86 -4.92 -10.42 -6.33
N TRP A 87 -5.35 -10.36 -7.60
CA TRP A 87 -5.15 -9.19 -8.46
C TRP A 87 -5.77 -7.91 -7.89
N MET A 88 -6.98 -8.01 -7.34
CA MET A 88 -7.63 -6.88 -6.69
C MET A 88 -6.80 -6.37 -5.50
N ILE A 89 -6.32 -7.27 -4.63
CA ILE A 89 -5.50 -6.89 -3.49
C ILE A 89 -4.16 -6.32 -3.94
N ASP A 90 -3.49 -6.96 -4.91
CA ASP A 90 -2.22 -6.47 -5.45
C ASP A 90 -2.38 -5.08 -6.07
N GLY A 91 -3.48 -4.81 -6.77
CA GLY A 91 -3.81 -3.49 -7.30
C GLY A 91 -3.98 -2.43 -6.21
N VAL A 92 -4.68 -2.76 -5.12
CA VAL A 92 -4.82 -1.83 -3.97
C VAL A 92 -3.47 -1.57 -3.31
N LEU A 93 -2.64 -2.60 -3.10
CA LEU A 93 -1.32 -2.43 -2.50
C LEU A 93 -0.39 -1.58 -3.37
N LEU A 94 -0.43 -1.79 -4.69
CA LEU A 94 0.31 -0.96 -5.66
C LEU A 94 -0.15 0.50 -5.61
N LEU A 95 -1.46 0.76 -5.53
CA LEU A 95 -1.99 2.13 -5.38
C LEU A 95 -1.45 2.80 -4.10
N VAL A 96 -1.50 2.09 -2.96
CA VAL A 96 -0.95 2.60 -1.69
C VAL A 96 0.56 2.86 -1.82
N MET A 97 1.30 1.98 -2.49
CA MET A 97 2.73 2.18 -2.76
C MET A 97 3.00 3.37 -3.69
N PHE A 98 2.17 3.61 -4.69
CA PHE A 98 2.27 4.80 -5.54
C PHE A 98 2.02 6.09 -4.74
N ALA A 99 1.04 6.08 -3.83
CA ALA A 99 0.80 7.20 -2.94
C ALA A 99 2.01 7.46 -2.00
N GLU A 100 2.62 6.40 -1.48
CA GLU A 100 3.86 6.47 -0.69
C GLU A 100 5.01 7.11 -1.49
N ILE A 101 5.26 6.62 -2.71
CA ILE A 101 6.28 7.18 -3.62
C ILE A 101 5.98 8.65 -3.93
N TRP A 102 4.72 8.99 -4.16
CA TRP A 102 4.30 10.36 -4.43
C TRP A 102 4.62 11.30 -3.26
N VAL A 103 4.29 10.90 -2.03
CA VAL A 103 4.60 11.69 -0.82
C VAL A 103 6.10 11.86 -0.64
N ILE A 104 6.88 10.78 -0.86
CA ILE A 104 8.34 10.86 -0.80
C ILE A 104 8.87 11.84 -1.84
N HIS A 105 8.42 11.73 -3.10
CA HIS A 105 8.81 12.61 -4.18
C HIS A 105 8.45 14.08 -3.88
N ALA A 106 7.21 14.34 -3.46
CA ALA A 106 6.74 15.68 -3.11
C ALA A 106 7.45 16.28 -1.88
N SER A 107 8.13 15.47 -1.08
CA SER A 107 8.94 15.96 0.05
C SER A 107 10.29 16.57 -0.40
N PHE A 108 10.71 16.31 -1.64
CA PHE A 108 11.98 16.80 -2.20
C PHE A 108 11.81 17.71 -3.43
N ALA A 109 10.58 17.85 -3.93
CA ALA A 109 10.22 18.76 -5.00
C ALA A 109 9.99 20.17 -4.47
#